data_AF-A0A821CXQ1-F1
#
_entry.id   AF-A0A821CXQ1-F1
#
_cell.length_a   1.000
_cell.length_b   1.000
_cell.length_c   1.000
_cell.angle_alpha   90.00
_cell.angle_beta   90.00
_cell.angle_gamma   90.00
#
_symmetry.space_group_name_H-M   'P 1'
#
loop_
_entity.id
_entity.type
_entity.pdbx_description
1 polymer ?
#
loop_
_entity_poly.entity_id
_entity_poly.type
_entity_poly.pdbx_seq_one_letter_code
_entity_poly.pdbx_strand_id
1 'polypeptide(L)'
;CGKSGNIPPGTTVDVAITHPTEYDFYLCSHAGIQGTSRPSHYHVLWDDNNFTSDELQALTYQLCHTYVRCTRSVSIPAPAYYAHLVAFRARYHLIEREPESNEGSHQSSNGDSNGQHQVQLSRAVTVHPDSAQVMYFA
;
A
#
# COMPACT_ATOMS: atom_id res chain seq x y z
N CYS A 1 10.44 -24.51 10.23
CA CYS A 1 11.19 -23.35 9.70
C CYS A 1 11.60 -23.64 8.27
N GLY A 2 11.31 -22.77 7.31
CA GLY A 2 11.67 -22.97 5.90
C GLY A 2 13.18 -22.81 5.64
N LYS A 3 13.60 -23.06 4.39
CA LYS A 3 15.01 -22.98 3.93
C LYS A 3 15.72 -21.65 4.26
N SER A 4 14.96 -20.57 4.41
CA SER A 4 15.44 -19.21 4.65
C SER A 4 15.67 -18.87 6.14
N GLY A 5 15.22 -19.70 7.09
CA GLY A 5 15.43 -19.45 8.52
C GLY A 5 14.68 -18.24 9.09
N ASN A 6 13.68 -17.72 8.38
CA ASN A 6 12.89 -16.57 8.82
C ASN A 6 11.97 -16.88 10.00
N ILE A 7 11.60 -15.83 10.72
CA ILE A 7 10.52 -15.85 11.72
C ILE A 7 9.21 -16.34 11.09
N PRO A 8 8.35 -17.04 11.86
CA PRO A 8 7.09 -17.54 11.34
C PRO A 8 6.12 -16.39 11.02
N PRO A 9 5.24 -16.57 10.02
CA PRO A 9 4.16 -15.61 9.75
C PRO A 9 3.26 -15.46 10.99
N GLY A 10 2.83 -14.24 11.27
CA GLY A 10 2.06 -13.88 12.46
C GLY A 10 2.93 -13.53 13.66
N THR A 11 4.26 -13.46 13.52
CA THR A 11 5.13 -12.93 14.56
C THR A 11 4.85 -11.45 14.76
N THR A 12 4.45 -11.08 15.97
CA THR A 12 4.13 -9.70 16.37
C THR A 12 5.10 -9.25 17.47
N VAL A 13 5.55 -8.00 17.41
CA VAL A 13 6.41 -7.38 18.42
C VAL A 13 5.87 -6.00 18.75
N ASP A 14 5.40 -5.82 19.97
CA ASP A 14 4.82 -4.57 20.49
C ASP A 14 5.53 -4.07 21.77
N VAL A 15 6.58 -4.77 22.23
CA VAL A 15 7.35 -4.45 23.45
C VAL A 15 8.84 -4.26 23.13
N ALA A 16 9.51 -3.45 23.96
CA ALA A 16 10.96 -3.18 24.02
C ALA A 16 11.57 -2.37 22.87
N ILE A 17 11.14 -2.60 21.62
CA ILE A 17 11.68 -1.92 20.43
C ILE A 17 10.68 -0.98 19.75
N THR A 18 9.51 -0.83 20.36
CA THR A 18 8.41 0.05 19.95
C THR A 18 8.53 1.43 20.57
N HIS A 19 7.68 2.35 20.12
CA HIS A 19 7.62 3.71 20.61
C HIS A 19 7.27 3.74 22.12
N PRO A 20 7.90 4.60 22.94
CA PRO A 20 7.76 4.54 24.40
C PRO A 20 6.41 5.01 24.95
N THR A 21 5.58 5.70 24.16
CA THR A 21 4.33 6.34 24.63
C THR A 21 3.14 6.11 23.70
N GLU A 22 3.34 6.33 22.40
CA GLU A 22 2.36 6.05 21.35
C GLU A 22 2.21 4.55 21.07
N TYR A 23 1.10 4.17 20.45
CA TYR A 23 0.81 2.78 20.16
C TYR A 23 1.29 2.39 18.75
N ASP A 24 2.36 1.59 18.70
CA ASP A 24 2.89 0.99 17.50
C ASP A 24 3.27 -0.48 17.72
N PHE A 25 3.36 -1.25 16.62
CA PHE A 25 3.77 -2.64 16.66
C PHE A 25 4.35 -3.09 15.31
N TYR A 26 5.21 -4.09 15.36
CA TYR A 26 5.70 -4.81 14.18
C TYR A 26 4.92 -6.09 13.99
N LEU A 27 4.49 -6.39 12.76
CA LEU A 27 3.86 -7.65 12.40
C LEU A 27 4.51 -8.21 11.13
N CYS A 28 5.09 -9.40 11.25
CA CYS A 28 5.55 -10.19 10.11
C CYS A 28 4.44 -11.13 9.65
N SER A 29 3.52 -10.65 8.83
CA SER A 29 2.32 -11.41 8.43
C SER A 29 2.57 -12.47 7.35
N HIS A 30 3.70 -12.44 6.64
CA HIS A 30 3.97 -13.28 5.47
C HIS A 30 5.07 -14.33 5.74
N ALA A 31 5.07 -15.39 4.94
CA ALA A 31 6.15 -16.37 4.97
C ALA A 31 7.38 -15.87 4.19
N GLY A 32 8.54 -15.83 4.84
CA GLY A 32 9.81 -15.45 4.21
C GLY A 32 10.32 -16.51 3.24
N ILE A 33 10.05 -16.36 1.95
CA ILE A 33 10.45 -17.34 0.91
C ILE A 33 11.97 -17.29 0.68
N GLN A 34 12.54 -16.09 0.61
CA GLN A 34 13.96 -15.86 0.32
C GLN A 34 14.47 -14.63 1.05
N GLY A 35 15.74 -14.65 1.45
CA GLY A 35 16.38 -13.55 2.18
C GLY A 35 15.80 -13.39 3.58
N THR A 36 15.88 -12.18 4.11
CA THR A 36 15.32 -11.82 5.42
C THR A 36 13.98 -11.12 5.24
N SER A 37 12.96 -11.61 5.93
CA SER A 37 11.61 -11.03 5.93
C SER A 37 11.65 -9.63 6.50
N ARG A 38 10.82 -8.74 5.96
CA ARG A 38 10.68 -7.37 6.46
C ARG A 38 9.37 -7.30 7.24
N PRO A 39 9.40 -7.28 8.59
CA PRO A 39 8.19 -7.05 9.38
C PRO A 39 7.61 -5.67 9.05
N SER A 40 6.30 -5.61 8.88
CA SER A 40 5.60 -4.34 8.63
C SER A 40 5.39 -3.63 9.95
N HIS A 41 5.69 -2.33 9.99
CA HIS A 41 5.50 -1.49 11.17
C HIS A 41 4.17 -0.75 11.06
N TYR A 42 3.34 -0.87 12.09
CA TYR A 42 2.04 -0.23 12.19
C TYR A 42 2.08 0.75 13.34
N HIS A 43 1.66 1.98 13.07
CA HIS A 43 1.59 3.05 14.06
C HIS A 43 0.15 3.57 14.08
N VAL A 44 -0.47 3.54 15.25
CA VAL A 44 -1.84 4.02 15.46
C VAL A 44 -1.80 5.52 15.71
N LEU A 45 -2.04 6.29 14.66
CA LEU A 45 -2.06 7.76 14.74
C LEU A 45 -3.34 8.29 15.37
N TRP A 46 -4.44 7.55 15.24
CA TRP A 46 -5.75 7.96 15.72
C TRP A 46 -6.64 6.74 15.95
N ASP A 47 -7.33 6.68 17.10
CA ASP A 47 -8.28 5.61 17.42
C ASP A 47 -9.42 6.11 18.31
N ASP A 48 -10.60 6.29 17.71
CA ASP A 48 -11.85 6.62 18.40
C ASP A 48 -12.61 5.38 18.90
N ASN A 49 -12.22 4.17 18.46
CA ASN A 49 -12.92 2.93 18.79
C ASN A 49 -12.36 2.25 20.04
N ASN A 50 -11.26 2.78 20.61
CA ASN A 50 -10.59 2.27 21.79
C ASN A 50 -10.22 0.77 21.66
N PHE A 51 -9.57 0.41 20.55
CA PHE A 51 -9.10 -0.95 20.33
C PHE A 51 -8.07 -1.36 21.38
N THR A 52 -8.16 -2.61 21.83
CA THR A 52 -7.06 -3.23 22.56
C THR A 52 -5.94 -3.63 21.59
N SER A 53 -4.72 -3.79 22.13
CA SER A 53 -3.58 -4.17 21.29
C SER A 53 -3.81 -5.50 20.58
N ASP A 54 -4.36 -6.49 21.28
CA ASP A 54 -4.63 -7.81 20.75
C ASP A 54 -5.67 -7.77 19.62
N GLU A 55 -6.74 -6.98 19.78
CA GLU A 55 -7.78 -6.83 18.76
C GLU A 55 -7.22 -6.20 17.49
N LEU A 56 -6.44 -5.13 17.61
CA LEU A 56 -5.92 -4.43 16.43
C LEU A 56 -4.86 -5.27 15.71
N GLN A 57 -3.98 -5.95 16.46
CA GLN A 57 -2.99 -6.87 15.89
C GLN A 57 -3.67 -8.05 15.17
N ALA A 58 -4.68 -8.66 15.79
CA ALA A 58 -5.44 -9.76 15.19
C ALA A 58 -6.20 -9.31 13.94
N LEU A 59 -6.88 -8.17 13.99
CA LEU A 59 -7.58 -7.58 12.85
C LEU A 59 -6.62 -7.32 11.69
N THR A 60 -5.48 -6.70 11.96
CA THR A 60 -4.44 -6.40 10.96
C THR A 60 -3.94 -7.70 10.31
N TYR A 61 -3.68 -8.74 11.11
CA TYR A 61 -3.25 -10.04 10.59
C TYR A 61 -4.34 -10.74 9.77
N GLN A 62 -5.60 -10.68 10.19
CA GLN A 62 -6.73 -11.21 9.41
C GLN A 62 -6.88 -10.51 8.06
N LEU A 63 -6.75 -9.19 8.02
CA LEU A 63 -6.81 -8.42 6.77
C LEU A 63 -5.70 -8.82 5.78
N CYS A 64 -4.53 -9.27 6.26
CA CYS A 64 -3.46 -9.80 5.39
C CYS A 64 -3.83 -11.13 4.68
N HIS A 65 -4.89 -11.82 5.12
CA HIS A 65 -5.37 -13.06 4.49
C HIS A 65 -6.51 -12.82 3.49
N THR A 66 -7.02 -11.59 3.39
CA THR A 66 -8.17 -11.26 2.52
C THR A 66 -7.76 -10.85 1.09
N TYR A 67 -6.47 -10.99 0.76
CA TYR A 67 -5.95 -10.63 -0.55
C TYR A 67 -6.33 -11.66 -1.62
N VAL A 68 -7.08 -11.24 -2.64
CA VAL A 68 -7.75 -12.15 -3.58
C VAL A 68 -6.82 -12.78 -4.62
N ARG A 69 -5.65 -12.19 -4.89
CA ARG A 69 -4.75 -12.67 -5.96
C ARG A 69 -3.90 -13.88 -5.57
N CYS A 70 -3.85 -14.26 -4.30
CA CYS A 70 -3.14 -15.47 -3.88
C CYS A 70 -3.75 -16.09 -2.61
N THR A 71 -3.64 -17.41 -2.49
CA THR A 71 -4.07 -18.16 -1.29
C THR A 71 -2.99 -18.16 -0.21
N ARG A 72 -2.38 -17.00 0.06
CA ARG A 72 -1.28 -16.82 1.01
C ARG A 72 -1.46 -15.51 1.77
N SER A 73 -1.03 -15.49 3.03
CA SER A 73 -0.93 -14.22 3.76
C SER A 73 0.13 -13.32 3.12
N VAL A 74 -0.25 -12.09 2.83
CA VAL A 74 0.63 -11.04 2.28
C VAL A 74 1.28 -10.20 3.38
N SER A 75 2.29 -9.41 3.03
CA SER A 75 3.11 -8.65 3.99
C SER A 75 2.43 -7.42 4.59
N ILE A 76 1.34 -6.93 3.98
CA ILE A 76 0.53 -5.79 4.42
C ILE A 76 -0.95 -6.10 4.22
N PRO A 77 -1.88 -5.46 4.95
CA PRO A 77 -3.32 -5.65 4.80
C PRO A 77 -3.78 -5.49 3.35
N ALA A 78 -4.76 -6.31 2.94
CA ALA A 78 -5.29 -6.27 1.58
C ALA A 78 -5.73 -4.86 1.13
N PRO A 79 -6.39 -4.02 1.97
CA PRO A 79 -6.73 -2.65 1.58
C PRO A 79 -5.52 -1.79 1.17
N ALA A 80 -4.43 -1.84 1.93
CA ALA A 80 -3.19 -1.11 1.61
C ALA A 80 -2.53 -1.67 0.34
N TYR A 81 -2.56 -2.99 0.16
CA TYR A 81 -2.06 -3.63 -1.05
C TYR A 81 -2.87 -3.22 -2.30
N TYR A 82 -4.20 -3.17 -2.20
CA TYR A 82 -5.06 -2.72 -3.28
C TYR A 82 -4.83 -1.25 -3.63
N ALA A 83 -4.59 -0.37 -2.65
CA ALA A 83 -4.24 1.01 -2.92
C ALA A 83 -2.96 1.13 -3.78
N HIS A 84 -1.95 0.28 -3.52
CA HIS A 84 -0.76 0.22 -4.39
C HIS A 84 -1.09 -0.21 -5.82
N LEU A 85 -1.98 -1.20 -6.00
CA LEU A 85 -2.40 -1.65 -7.33
C LEU A 85 -3.17 -0.56 -8.08
N VAL A 86 -4.07 0.14 -7.40
CA VAL A 86 -4.81 1.29 -7.96
C VAL A 86 -3.84 2.40 -8.39
N ALA A 87 -2.89 2.77 -7.53
CA ALA A 87 -1.90 3.80 -7.84
C ALA A 87 -1.01 3.40 -9.03
N PHE A 88 -0.58 2.14 -9.09
CA PHE A 88 0.21 1.61 -10.21
C PHE A 88 -0.59 1.58 -11.51
N ARG A 89 -1.88 1.22 -11.44
CA ARG A 89 -2.79 1.23 -12.59
C ARG A 89 -3.05 2.66 -13.09
N ALA A 90 -3.24 3.62 -12.18
CA ALA A 90 -3.35 5.03 -12.52
C ALA A 90 -2.08 5.53 -13.24
N ARG A 91 -0.88 5.14 -12.77
CA ARG A 91 0.38 5.47 -13.44
C ARG A 91 0.44 4.95 -14.88
N TYR A 92 -0.06 3.74 -15.16
CA TYR A 92 -0.14 3.24 -16.54
C TYR A 92 -1.02 4.11 -17.44
N HIS A 93 -2.17 4.57 -16.94
CA HIS A 93 -3.05 5.47 -17.69
C HIS A 93 -2.41 6.84 -17.99
N LEU A 94 -1.44 7.27 -17.18
CA LEU A 94 -0.66 8.48 -17.44
C LEU A 94 0.40 8.26 -18.53
N ILE A 95 1.10 7.11 -18.52
CA ILE A 95 2.14 6.78 -19.50
C ILE A 95 1.56 6.63 -20.92
N GLU A 96 0.36 6.06 -21.08
CA GLU A 96 -0.31 5.97 -22.39
C GLU A 96 -0.66 7.35 -22.98
N ARG A 97 -0.62 8.43 -22.18
CA ARG A 97 -0.89 9.81 -22.62
C ARG A 97 0.35 10.67 -22.78
N GLU A 98 1.49 10.31 -22.20
CA GLU A 98 2.76 10.96 -22.47
C GLU A 98 3.47 10.19 -23.59
N PRO A 99 3.33 10.58 -24.88
CA PRO A 99 4.29 10.11 -25.87
C PRO A 99 5.67 10.55 -25.39
N GLU A 100 6.64 9.63 -25.45
CA GLU A 100 8.03 9.83 -25.03
C GLU A 100 8.54 11.21 -25.42
N SER A 101 8.45 12.17 -24.49
CA SER A 101 9.03 13.50 -24.65
C SER A 101 10.50 13.37 -24.25
N ASN A 102 11.23 12.59 -25.04
CA ASN A 102 12.68 12.50 -24.98
C ASN A 102 13.29 13.75 -25.63
N GLU A 103 12.91 14.95 -25.15
CA GLU A 103 13.61 16.20 -25.45
C GLU A 103 13.54 17.08 -24.21
N GLY A 104 14.68 17.23 -23.55
CA GLY A 104 14.82 18.14 -22.44
C GLY A 104 14.48 19.56 -22.86
N SER A 105 13.73 20.28 -22.02
CA SER A 105 13.88 21.72 -21.95
C SER A 105 13.28 22.27 -20.65
N HIS A 106 14.14 22.94 -19.90
CA HIS A 106 13.77 23.93 -18.91
C HIS A 106 12.91 25.00 -19.58
N GLN A 107 11.64 25.15 -19.21
CA GLN A 107 10.91 26.40 -19.41
C GLN A 107 10.03 26.70 -18.19
N SER A 108 10.53 27.62 -17.36
CA SER A 108 9.73 28.36 -16.39
C SER A 108 8.84 29.35 -17.13
N SER A 109 7.51 29.18 -17.10
CA SER A 109 6.57 30.30 -17.28
C SER A 109 5.12 30.00 -16.85
N ASN A 110 4.63 30.91 -16.01
CA ASN A 110 3.25 31.35 -15.75
C ASN A 110 2.24 30.36 -15.16
N GLY A 111 1.73 30.71 -13.97
CA GLY A 111 0.82 29.93 -13.11
C GLY A 111 -0.58 29.60 -13.63
N ASP A 112 -0.81 29.60 -14.95
CA ASP A 112 -2.06 29.21 -15.62
C ASP A 112 -1.94 27.85 -16.37
N SER A 113 -0.71 27.45 -16.72
CA SER A 113 -0.40 26.15 -17.35
C SER A 113 -0.51 24.97 -16.37
N ASN A 114 -0.29 25.22 -15.07
CA ASN A 114 -0.35 24.19 -14.03
C ASN A 114 -1.78 23.65 -13.84
N GLY A 115 -2.79 24.51 -13.98
CA GLY A 115 -4.21 24.12 -13.87
C GLY A 115 -4.65 23.23 -15.02
N GLN A 116 -4.26 23.55 -16.26
CA GLN A 116 -4.60 22.74 -17.44
C GLN A 116 -3.93 21.37 -17.40
N HIS A 117 -2.66 21.30 -16.98
CA HIS A 117 -1.94 20.04 -16.82
C HIS A 117 -2.57 19.16 -15.73
N GLN A 118 -2.95 19.74 -14.59
CA GLN A 118 -3.63 19.02 -13.51
C GLN A 118 -5.00 18.46 -13.93
N VAL A 119 -5.76 19.20 -14.75
CA VAL A 119 -7.04 18.74 -15.32
C VAL A 119 -6.85 17.60 -16.33
N GLN A 120 -5.76 17.63 -17.10
CA GLN A 120 -5.44 16.54 -18.04
C GLN A 120 -5.04 15.25 -17.31
N LEU A 121 -4.25 15.36 -16.25
CA LEU A 121 -3.86 14.25 -15.38
C LEU A 121 -5.08 13.65 -14.66
N SER A 122 -5.95 14.48 -14.09
CA SER A 122 -7.16 14.01 -13.39
C SER A 122 -8.11 13.27 -14.34
N ARG A 123 -8.28 13.76 -15.57
CA ARG A 123 -9.08 13.06 -16.60
C ARG A 123 -8.44 11.74 -17.06
N ALA A 124 -7.11 11.62 -17.01
CA ALA A 124 -6.41 10.41 -17.43
C ALA A 124 -6.60 9.26 -16.43
N VAL A 125 -6.65 9.57 -15.13
CA VAL A 125 -6.85 8.58 -14.06
C VAL A 125 -8.33 8.30 -13.78
N THR A 126 -9.25 9.10 -14.34
CA THR A 126 -10.69 8.88 -14.20
C THR A 126 -11.12 7.68 -15.04
N VAL A 127 -11.62 6.63 -14.38
CA VAL A 127 -12.14 5.42 -15.04
C VAL A 127 -13.59 5.58 -15.51
N HIS A 128 -13.99 4.73 -16.45
CA HIS A 128 -15.39 4.65 -16.90
C HIS A 128 -16.34 4.36 -15.72
N PRO A 129 -17.56 4.91 -15.68
CA PRO A 129 -18.51 4.70 -14.58
C PRO A 129 -18.77 3.21 -14.24
N ASP A 130 -18.88 2.36 -15.26
CA ASP A 130 -19.07 0.91 -15.06
C ASP A 130 -17.85 0.24 -14.40
N SER A 131 -16.66 0.79 -14.62
CA SER A 131 -15.42 0.32 -14.02
C SER A 131 -15.19 0.85 -12.60
N ALA A 132 -15.96 1.85 -12.16
CA ALA A 132 -15.79 2.48 -10.85
C ALA A 132 -16.26 1.58 -9.69
N GLN A 133 -17.15 0.62 -9.96
CA GLN A 133 -17.74 -0.28 -8.95
C GLN A 133 -17.11 -1.68 -8.95
N VAL A 134 -16.02 -1.87 -9.71
CA VAL A 134 -15.35 -3.17 -9.83
C VAL A 134 -13.88 -3.08 -9.47
N MET A 135 -13.28 -4.19 -9.06
CA MET A 135 -11.85 -4.28 -8.77
C MET A 135 -11.03 -4.43 -10.07
N TYR A 136 -11.10 -3.45 -10.99
CA TYR A 136 -10.38 -3.49 -12.27
C TYR A 136 -8.84 -3.46 -12.13
N PHE A 137 -8.35 -3.15 -10.93
CA PHE A 137 -6.94 -3.13 -10.54
C PHE A 137 -6.45 -4.49 -10.01
N ALA A 138 -7.36 -5.43 -9.76
CA ALA A 138 -7.08 -6.77 -9.23
C ALA A 138 -6.70 -7.78 -10.32
#